data_AF-A0A4R2GTV7-F1
#
_entry.id   AF-A0A4R2GTV7-F1
#
_cell.length_a   1.000
_cell.length_b   1.000
_cell.length_c   1.000
_cell.angle_alpha   90.00
_cell.angle_beta   90.00
_cell.angle_gamma   90.00
#
_symmetry.space_group_name_H-M   'P 1'
#
loop_
_entity.id
_entity.type
_entity.pdbx_description
1 polymer ?
#
loop_
_entity_poly.entity_id
_entity_poly.type
_entity_poly.pdbx_seq_one_letter_code
_entity_poly.pdbx_strand_id
1 'polypeptide(L)'
;MKPKKPFRTPTLTHDPDGQAVYIVPLSGTQYAAHILAEDWEDLQRRGYSPNWCFTTGSVHSRRLHMTAKDMPERISRVLLGVTDSRTYVRFRDRNPLNLRRDNLYTLKLKTAEERDMEMSARRRQRLNGWASPSARGRTSSYRQTSGYGRTGEWGKAPSGAR
;
A
#
# COMPACT_ATOMS: atom_id res chain seq x y z
N MET A 1 8.90 41.75 -8.77
CA MET A 1 9.51 40.49 -8.30
C MET A 1 8.54 39.77 -7.39
N LYS A 2 8.25 38.48 -7.60
CA LYS A 2 7.42 37.72 -6.65
C LYS A 2 8.25 37.41 -5.40
N PRO A 3 7.74 37.64 -4.17
CA PRO A 3 8.49 37.32 -2.96
C PRO A 3 8.85 35.83 -2.95
N LYS A 4 10.10 35.51 -2.60
CA LYS A 4 10.53 34.13 -2.38
C LYS A 4 9.71 33.58 -1.22
N LYS A 5 8.95 32.50 -1.45
CA LYS A 5 8.21 31.83 -0.38
C LYS A 5 9.20 31.37 0.69
N PRO A 6 8.92 31.58 1.99
CA PRO A 6 9.81 31.20 3.07
C PRO A 6 10.04 29.68 3.03
N PHE A 7 11.30 29.28 3.17
CA PHE A 7 11.67 27.89 3.33
C PHE A 7 11.12 27.38 4.66
N ARG A 8 10.35 26.30 4.62
CA ARG A 8 9.80 25.67 5.83
C ARG A 8 10.70 24.49 6.20
N THR A 9 11.29 24.55 7.39
CA THR A 9 12.18 23.49 7.89
C THR A 9 11.35 22.28 8.33
N PRO A 10 11.77 21.06 7.98
CA PRO A 10 11.19 19.84 8.54
C PRO A 10 11.35 19.78 10.06
N THR A 11 10.35 19.25 10.75
CA THR A 11 10.36 19.13 12.21
C THR A 11 10.50 17.65 12.60
N LEU A 12 11.45 17.35 13.48
CA LEU A 12 11.59 16.01 14.06
C LEU A 12 10.55 15.82 15.18
N THR A 13 9.82 14.73 15.14
CA THR A 13 8.85 14.29 16.16
C THR A 13 9.02 12.80 16.44
N HIS A 14 8.27 12.29 17.40
CA HIS A 14 8.07 10.86 17.60
C HIS A 14 6.61 10.50 17.29
N ASP A 15 6.38 9.31 16.76
CA ASP A 15 5.04 8.76 16.58
C ASP A 15 4.53 8.12 17.90
N PRO A 16 3.28 7.59 17.94
CA PRO A 16 2.75 6.90 19.12
C PRO A 16 3.55 5.66 19.55
N ASP A 17 4.29 5.05 18.62
CA ASP A 17 5.12 3.87 18.85
C ASP A 17 6.54 4.25 19.32
N GLY A 18 6.84 5.54 19.46
CA GLY A 18 8.14 6.08 19.89
C GLY A 18 9.19 6.14 18.77
N GLN A 19 8.82 5.86 17.52
CA GLN A 19 9.72 5.93 16.38
C GLN A 19 9.93 7.39 15.94
N ALA A 20 11.18 7.75 15.66
CA ALA A 20 11.54 9.08 15.17
C ALA A 20 11.03 9.32 13.73
N VAL A 21 10.26 10.38 13.54
CA VAL A 21 9.60 10.74 12.28
C VAL A 21 9.82 12.22 11.98
N TYR A 22 10.15 12.55 10.74
CA TYR A 22 10.12 13.93 10.25
C TYR A 22 8.74 14.31 9.71
N ILE A 23 8.26 15.47 10.12
CA ILE A 23 7.13 16.18 9.51
C ILE A 23 7.70 17.13 8.45
N VAL A 24 7.53 16.78 7.18
CA VAL A 24 8.09 17.51 6.04
C VAL A 24 7.00 18.39 5.40
N PRO A 25 7.09 19.72 5.50
CA PRO A 25 6.09 20.61 4.92
C PRO A 25 6.12 20.58 3.37
N LEU A 26 4.95 20.52 2.74
CA LEU A 26 4.83 20.42 1.28
C LEU A 26 4.56 21.77 0.63
N SER A 27 5.39 22.11 -0.35
CA SER A 27 5.37 23.39 -1.07
C SER A 27 4.02 23.65 -1.74
N GLY A 28 3.52 24.88 -1.57
CA GLY A 28 2.25 25.30 -2.14
C GLY A 28 1.01 24.71 -1.45
N THR A 29 1.17 24.03 -0.31
CA THR A 29 0.06 23.43 0.43
C THR A 29 0.15 23.70 1.93
N GLN A 30 -0.92 23.37 2.66
CA GLN A 30 -0.95 23.30 4.12
C GLN A 30 -0.59 21.92 4.68
N TYR A 31 -0.38 20.94 3.79
CA TYR A 31 -0.12 19.56 4.17
C TYR A 31 1.36 19.33 4.50
N ALA A 32 1.62 18.30 5.28
CA ALA A 32 2.95 17.78 5.55
C ALA A 32 2.97 16.27 5.29
N ALA A 33 4.14 15.78 4.88
CA ALA A 33 4.39 14.36 4.77
C ALA A 33 5.12 13.85 6.02
N HIS A 34 4.84 12.60 6.41
CA HIS A 34 5.51 11.91 7.49
C HIS A 34 6.48 10.88 6.93
N ILE A 35 7.72 10.87 7.39
CA ILE A 35 8.77 9.96 6.93
C ILE A 35 9.66 9.57 8.12
N LEU A 36 10.16 8.34 8.13
CA LEU A 36 11.11 7.89 9.15
C LEU A 36 12.38 8.74 9.13
N ALA A 37 12.98 8.97 10.31
CA ALA A 37 14.20 9.75 10.44
C ALA A 37 15.35 9.21 9.57
N GLU A 38 15.57 7.90 9.60
CA GLU A 38 16.61 7.23 8.81
C GLU A 38 16.43 7.42 7.29
N ASP A 39 15.19 7.28 6.81
CA ASP A 39 14.86 7.46 5.40
C ASP A 39 15.01 8.92 4.95
N TRP A 40 14.69 9.87 5.84
CA TRP A 40 14.92 11.30 5.57
C TRP A 40 16.41 11.62 5.43
N GLU A 41 17.22 11.13 6.35
CA GLU A 41 18.68 11.33 6.32
C GLU A 41 19.32 10.69 5.09
N ASP A 42 18.87 9.49 4.67
CA ASP A 42 19.30 8.87 3.42
C ASP A 42 18.98 9.75 2.21
N LEU A 43 17.77 10.32 2.14
CA LEU A 43 17.38 11.23 1.06
C LEU A 43 18.26 12.49 1.04
N GLN A 44 18.56 13.07 2.19
CA GLN A 44 19.47 14.22 2.27
C GLN A 44 20.88 13.85 1.80
N ARG A 45 21.40 12.69 2.23
CA ARG A 45 22.72 12.17 1.81
C ARG A 45 22.79 11.93 0.31
N ARG A 46 21.69 11.49 -0.31
CA ARG A 46 21.55 11.29 -1.76
C ARG A 46 21.30 12.58 -2.53
N GLY A 47 21.28 13.73 -1.85
CA GLY A 47 21.16 15.06 -2.44
C GLY A 47 19.74 15.44 -2.86
N TYR A 48 18.71 14.82 -2.28
CA TYR A 48 17.33 15.24 -2.51
C TYR A 48 17.01 16.54 -1.78
N SER A 49 16.35 17.45 -2.49
CA SER A 49 15.93 18.73 -1.93
C SER A 49 14.89 18.51 -0.83
N PRO A 50 14.96 19.28 0.27
CA PRO A 50 13.89 19.30 1.27
C PRO A 50 12.62 20.01 0.81
N ASN A 51 12.64 20.71 -0.33
CA ASN A 51 11.47 21.42 -0.87
C ASN A 51 10.58 20.48 -1.69
N TRP A 52 9.78 19.68 -1.00
CA TRP A 52 8.89 18.69 -1.62
C TRP A 52 7.58 19.33 -2.08
N CYS A 53 6.92 18.71 -3.06
CA CYS A 53 5.58 19.11 -3.50
C CYS A 53 4.62 17.93 -3.55
N PHE A 54 3.33 18.21 -3.39
CA PHE A 54 2.26 17.22 -3.53
C PHE A 54 1.51 17.47 -4.83
N THR A 55 1.66 16.54 -5.77
CA THR A 55 1.07 16.65 -7.12
C THR A 55 0.53 15.29 -7.51
N THR A 56 -0.64 15.26 -8.17
CA THR A 56 -1.25 14.03 -8.70
C THR A 56 -1.35 12.88 -7.67
N GLY A 57 -1.64 13.24 -6.41
CA GLY A 57 -1.81 12.27 -5.32
C GLY A 57 -0.50 11.63 -4.83
N SER A 58 0.66 12.26 -5.06
CA SER A 58 1.95 11.76 -4.61
C SER A 58 2.91 12.87 -4.23
N VAL A 59 3.81 12.57 -3.28
CA VAL A 59 4.88 13.48 -2.87
C VAL A 59 6.07 13.33 -3.81
N HIS A 60 6.55 14.45 -4.33
CA HIS A 60 7.67 14.52 -5.24
C HIS A 60 8.79 15.42 -4.69
N SER A 61 10.03 15.09 -5.05
CA SER A 61 11.20 15.95 -4.82
C SER A 61 12.14 15.93 -6.02
N ARG A 62 13.03 16.92 -6.08
CA ARG A 62 14.13 17.01 -7.05
C ARG A 62 15.46 16.86 -6.32
N ARG A 63 16.48 16.36 -7.00
CA ARG A 63 17.85 16.44 -6.48
C ARG A 63 18.41 17.85 -6.65
N LEU A 64 19.28 18.28 -5.74
CA LEU A 64 19.82 19.64 -5.72
C LEU A 64 20.69 19.98 -6.94
N HIS A 65 21.38 18.98 -7.51
CA HIS A 65 22.27 19.15 -8.66
C HIS A 65 21.64 18.78 -10.01
N MET A 66 20.31 18.61 -10.05
CA MET A 66 19.59 18.30 -11.29
C MET A 66 19.30 19.55 -12.11
N THR A 67 19.28 19.38 -13.43
CA THR A 67 18.91 20.41 -14.38
C THR A 67 17.40 20.66 -14.38
N ALA A 68 16.96 21.79 -14.94
CA ALA A 68 15.53 22.09 -15.07
C ALA A 68 14.76 21.06 -15.91
N LYS A 69 15.45 20.32 -16.81
CA LYS A 69 14.88 19.27 -17.66
C LYS A 69 14.56 17.99 -16.89
N ASP A 70 15.17 17.81 -15.73
CA ASP A 70 14.95 16.63 -14.92
C ASP A 70 13.56 16.67 -14.24
N MET A 71 12.84 15.57 -14.39
CA MET A 71 11.51 15.42 -13.82
C MET A 71 11.60 15.15 -12.32
N PRO A 72 10.71 15.74 -11.50
CA PRO A 72 10.60 15.40 -10.09
C PRO A 72 10.37 13.90 -9.89
N GLU A 73 11.07 13.32 -8.93
CA GLU A 73 10.93 11.90 -8.59
C GLU A 73 9.91 11.72 -7.47
N ARG A 74 9.14 10.62 -7.52
CA ARG A 74 8.21 10.26 -6.45
C ARG A 74 8.98 9.70 -5.26
N ILE A 75 8.87 10.34 -4.10
CA ILE A 75 9.60 9.94 -2.90
C ILE A 75 9.29 8.49 -2.49
N SER A 76 8.03 8.07 -2.56
CA SER A 76 7.64 6.69 -2.24
C SER A 76 8.35 5.63 -3.10
N ARG A 77 8.68 5.94 -4.36
CA ARG A 77 9.47 5.06 -5.22
C ARG A 77 10.95 5.07 -4.86
N VAL A 78 11.50 6.24 -4.56
CA VAL A 78 12.90 6.41 -4.16
C VAL A 78 13.19 5.63 -2.88
N LEU A 79 12.28 5.68 -1.91
CA LEU A 79 12.37 4.96 -0.64
C LEU A 79 12.37 3.44 -0.84
N LEU A 80 11.56 2.91 -1.75
CA LEU A 80 11.53 1.47 -2.03
C LEU A 80 12.55 1.03 -3.11
N GLY A 81 13.38 1.95 -3.62
CA GLY A 81 14.33 1.64 -4.69
C GLY A 81 13.68 1.18 -6.01
N VAL A 82 12.43 1.60 -6.28
CA VAL A 82 11.66 1.12 -7.43
C VAL A 82 11.99 1.95 -8.67
N THR A 83 12.76 1.36 -9.58
CA THR A 83 13.12 1.96 -10.89
C THR A 83 12.19 1.49 -12.01
N ASP A 84 11.69 0.26 -11.95
CA ASP A 84 10.81 -0.33 -12.96
C ASP A 84 9.47 0.41 -13.10
N SER A 85 9.13 0.80 -14.33
CA SER A 85 7.89 1.52 -14.65
C SER A 85 6.63 0.66 -14.48
N ARG A 86 6.76 -0.68 -14.52
CA ARG A 86 5.64 -1.61 -14.32
C ARG A 86 5.36 -1.93 -12.85
N THR A 87 6.23 -1.47 -11.95
CA THR A 87 6.08 -1.65 -10.51
C THR A 87 5.52 -0.37 -9.90
N TYR A 88 4.35 -0.47 -9.27
CA TYR A 88 3.67 0.63 -8.61
C TYR A 88 3.93 0.58 -7.12
N VAL A 89 4.00 1.75 -6.48
CA VAL A 89 4.06 1.86 -5.02
C VAL A 89 2.68 2.27 -4.51
N ARG A 90 2.21 1.59 -3.48
CA ARG A 90 0.92 1.78 -2.83
C ARG A 90 1.11 1.97 -1.32
N PHE A 91 0.08 2.51 -0.68
CA PHE A 91 0.05 2.85 0.74
C PHE A 91 -0.95 1.93 1.44
N ARG A 92 -0.55 1.30 2.55
CA ARG A 92 -1.41 0.38 3.31
C ARG A 92 -2.59 1.14 3.92
N ASP A 93 -2.33 2.33 4.47
CA ASP A 93 -3.32 3.23 5.07
C ASP A 93 -4.10 4.11 4.08
N ARG A 94 -3.82 3.98 2.77
CA ARG A 94 -4.39 4.82 1.68
C ARG A 94 -4.06 6.32 1.81
N ASN A 95 -3.12 6.72 2.67
CA ASN A 95 -2.69 8.10 2.83
C ASN A 95 -1.35 8.35 2.12
N PRO A 96 -1.32 9.10 1.01
CA PRO A 96 -0.08 9.35 0.27
C PRO A 96 0.90 10.29 0.97
N LEU A 97 0.50 10.88 2.11
CA LEU A 97 1.34 11.72 2.95
C LEU A 97 2.09 10.91 4.01
N ASN A 98 1.72 9.65 4.25
CA ASN A 98 2.44 8.75 5.14
C ASN A 98 3.48 7.95 4.36
N LEU A 99 4.71 8.47 4.29
CA LEU A 99 5.83 7.91 3.54
C LEU A 99 6.70 6.96 4.40
N ARG A 100 6.25 6.54 5.58
CA ARG A 100 6.97 5.54 6.37
C ARG A 100 7.09 4.23 5.60
N ARG A 101 8.25 3.59 5.65
CA ARG A 101 8.58 2.41 4.83
C ARG A 101 7.66 1.22 5.07
N ASP A 102 7.25 1.03 6.31
CA ASP A 102 6.28 0.04 6.77
C ASP A 102 4.84 0.32 6.28
N ASN A 103 4.53 1.53 5.83
CA ASN A 103 3.26 1.84 5.15
C ASN A 103 3.31 1.61 3.63
N LEU A 104 4.50 1.48 3.04
CA LEU A 104 4.68 1.33 1.59
C LEU A 104 4.75 -0.14 1.16
N TYR A 105 4.14 -0.46 0.03
CA TYR A 105 4.31 -1.76 -0.63
C TYR A 105 4.31 -1.63 -2.14
N THR A 106 4.92 -2.59 -2.82
CA THR A 106 4.98 -2.65 -4.28
C THR A 106 3.89 -3.54 -4.86
N LEU A 107 3.39 -3.15 -6.03
CA LEU A 107 2.46 -3.94 -6.84
C LEU A 107 2.99 -3.97 -8.27
N LYS A 108 3.41 -5.13 -8.75
CA LYS A 108 3.86 -5.32 -10.13
C LYS A 108 2.65 -5.57 -11.03
N LEU A 109 2.47 -4.75 -12.07
CA LEU A 109 1.44 -5.01 -13.07
C LEU A 109 1.89 -6.16 -13.98
N LYS A 110 1.02 -7.15 -14.11
CA LYS A 110 1.17 -8.21 -15.09
C LYS A 110 0.90 -7.68 -16.49
N THR A 111 1.73 -8.04 -17.45
CA THR A 111 1.45 -7.78 -18.88
C THR A 111 0.16 -8.49 -19.30
N ALA A 112 -0.41 -8.09 -20.44
CA ALA A 112 -1.57 -8.81 -21.00
C ALA A 112 -1.21 -10.28 -21.26
N GLU A 113 -0.04 -10.52 -21.86
CA GLU A 113 0.48 -11.86 -22.12
C GLU A 113 0.66 -12.69 -20.83
N GLU A 114 1.21 -12.11 -19.77
CA GLU A 114 1.35 -12.78 -18.47
C GLU A 114 -0.02 -13.13 -17.86
N ARG A 115 -1.00 -12.24 -18.01
CA ARG A 115 -2.39 -12.49 -17.57
C ARG A 115 -3.04 -13.61 -18.39
N ASP A 116 -2.85 -13.61 -19.71
CA ASP A 116 -3.44 -14.60 -20.61
C ASP A 116 -2.79 -15.99 -20.43
N MET A 117 -1.48 -16.03 -20.21
CA MET A 117 -0.76 -17.25 -19.85
C MET A 117 -1.25 -17.82 -18.51
N GLU A 118 -1.43 -16.97 -17.49
CA GLU A 118 -1.98 -17.40 -16.19
C GLU A 118 -3.41 -17.92 -16.30
N MET A 119 -4.27 -17.22 -17.06
CA MET A 119 -5.64 -17.65 -17.34
C MET A 119 -5.66 -18.99 -18.07
N SER A 120 -4.78 -19.17 -19.06
CA SER A 120 -4.62 -20.42 -19.80
C SER A 120 -4.13 -21.56 -18.90
N ALA A 121 -3.16 -21.31 -18.03
CA ALA A 121 -2.65 -22.27 -17.06
C ALA A 121 -3.75 -22.71 -16.06
N ARG A 122 -4.52 -21.75 -15.52
CA ARG A 122 -5.67 -22.05 -14.65
C ARG A 122 -6.73 -22.87 -15.38
N ARG A 123 -7.00 -22.58 -16.67
CA ARG A 123 -7.95 -23.34 -17.48
C ARG A 123 -7.49 -24.79 -17.68
N ARG A 124 -6.20 -25.01 -17.98
CA ARG A 124 -5.61 -26.36 -18.07
C ARG A 124 -5.69 -27.10 -16.75
N GLN A 125 -5.38 -26.46 -15.62
CA GLN A 125 -5.50 -27.08 -14.29
C GLN A 125 -6.94 -27.49 -13.97
N ARG A 126 -7.95 -26.67 -14.31
CA ARG A 126 -9.37 -27.05 -14.12
C ARG A 126 -9.78 -28.24 -14.97
N LEU A 127 -9.34 -28.27 -16.24
CA LEU A 127 -9.63 -29.40 -17.14
C LEU A 127 -8.95 -30.69 -16.67
N ASN A 128 -7.69 -30.59 -16.21
CA ASN A 128 -6.94 -31.74 -15.71
C ASN A 128 -7.40 -32.20 -14.31
N GLY A 129 -7.92 -31.28 -13.48
CA GLY A 129 -8.52 -31.60 -12.18
C GLY A 129 -9.90 -32.26 -12.27
N TRP A 130 -10.61 -32.11 -13.39
CA TRP A 130 -11.82 -32.89 -13.68
C TRP A 130 -11.48 -34.33 -14.09
N ALA A 131 -10.28 -34.55 -14.66
CA ALA A 131 -9.78 -35.87 -15.03
C ALA A 131 -9.15 -36.63 -13.84
N SER A 132 -9.82 -36.64 -12.68
CA SER A 132 -9.64 -37.71 -11.69
C SER A 132 -10.79 -38.72 -11.80
N PRO A 133 -10.68 -39.72 -12.70
CA PRO A 133 -11.48 -40.93 -12.63
C PRO A 133 -10.85 -41.85 -11.58
N SER A 134 -11.13 -41.60 -10.32
CA SER A 134 -10.94 -42.57 -9.24
C SER A 134 -11.87 -42.12 -8.10
N ALA A 135 -12.66 -42.94 -7.45
CA ALA A 135 -12.81 -44.37 -7.52
C ALA A 135 -14.14 -44.69 -6.83
N ARG A 136 -14.87 -45.64 -7.40
CA ARG A 136 -15.56 -46.73 -6.68
C ARG A 136 -16.24 -46.41 -5.34
N GLY A 137 -17.57 -46.55 -5.36
CA GLY A 137 -18.29 -47.12 -4.23
C GLY A 137 -18.95 -46.12 -3.28
N ARG A 138 -20.01 -45.43 -3.72
CA ARG A 138 -21.06 -44.98 -2.79
C ARG A 138 -22.12 -46.06 -2.68
N THR A 139 -21.90 -47.03 -1.79
CA THR A 139 -23.02 -47.75 -1.17
C THR A 139 -23.82 -46.74 -0.36
N SER A 140 -25.04 -46.50 -0.83
CA SER A 140 -26.08 -45.75 -0.13
C SER A 140 -26.51 -46.56 1.10
N SER A 141 -25.95 -46.26 2.27
CA SER A 141 -26.56 -46.65 3.54
C SER A 141 -27.33 -45.45 4.08
N TYR A 142 -28.63 -45.49 3.84
CA TYR A 142 -29.64 -44.65 4.50
C TYR A 142 -29.50 -44.85 6.02
N ARG A 143 -28.79 -43.94 6.71
CA ARG A 143 -28.76 -43.90 8.17
C ARG A 143 -29.84 -42.93 8.62
N GLN A 144 -30.96 -43.50 9.06
CA GLN A 144 -31.95 -42.84 9.89
C GLN A 144 -31.26 -42.26 11.14
N THR A 145 -31.32 -40.94 11.27
CA THR A 145 -31.19 -40.23 12.55
C THR A 145 -32.39 -39.28 12.57
N SER A 146 -33.51 -39.72 13.13
CA SER A 146 -33.85 -39.57 14.55
C SER A 146 -33.88 -38.10 14.97
N GLY A 147 -35.07 -37.70 15.43
CA GLY A 147 -35.44 -36.33 15.68
C GLY A 147 -34.69 -35.67 16.84
N TYR A 148 -34.55 -34.36 16.69
CA TYR A 148 -34.63 -33.35 17.74
C TYR A 148 -35.34 -32.17 17.06
N GLY A 149 -36.47 -31.63 17.51
CA GLY A 149 -36.94 -31.48 18.87
C GLY A 149 -36.52 -30.11 19.40
N ARG A 150 -37.49 -29.18 19.47
CA ARG A 150 -37.54 -27.93 20.27
C ARG A 150 -36.60 -26.78 19.87
N THR A 151 -37.09 -25.60 19.46
CA THR A 151 -37.82 -24.53 20.20
C THR A 151 -37.02 -23.87 21.33
N GLY A 152 -36.88 -22.55 21.24
CA GLY A 152 -36.27 -21.64 22.23
C GLY A 152 -34.97 -21.05 21.70
N GLU A 153 -34.68 -19.76 21.73
CA GLU A 153 -35.25 -18.63 22.44
C GLU A 153 -34.73 -17.34 21.77
N TRP A 154 -35.58 -16.32 21.66
CA TRP A 154 -35.18 -14.98 21.24
C TRP A 154 -34.56 -14.24 22.44
N GLY A 155 -33.23 -14.23 22.50
CA GLY A 155 -32.46 -13.46 23.48
C GLY A 155 -32.36 -11.99 23.10
N LYS A 156 -33.01 -11.14 23.90
CA LYS A 156 -33.04 -9.68 23.85
C LYS A 156 -31.66 -9.02 23.88
N ALA A 157 -31.58 -7.85 23.22
CA ALA A 157 -30.52 -6.86 23.35
C ALA A 157 -30.49 -6.22 24.75
N PRO A 158 -29.30 -5.85 25.26
CA PRO A 158 -29.17 -4.77 26.23
C PRO A 158 -28.81 -3.46 25.52
N SER A 159 -29.71 -2.51 25.69
CA SER A 159 -29.53 -1.07 25.57
C SER A 159 -28.78 -0.51 26.79
N GLY A 160 -28.09 0.61 26.60
CA GLY A 160 -27.45 1.40 27.66
C GLY A 160 -25.95 1.12 27.74
N ALA A 161 -25.07 2.08 27.99
CA ALA A 161 -25.13 3.45 28.48
C ALA A 161 -23.73 4.05 28.13
N ARG A 162 -23.41 5.32 28.17
CA ARG A 162 -24.00 6.56 28.66
C ARG A 162 -23.20 7.70 28.01
#